data_AF-A0AAN8S9K9-F1
#
_entry.id   AF-A0AAN8S9K9-F1
#
_cell.length_a   1.000
_cell.length_b   1.000
_cell.length_c   1.000
_cell.angle_alpha   90.00
_cell.angle_beta   90.00
_cell.angle_gamma   90.00
#
_symmetry.space_group_name_H-M   'P 1'
#
loop_
_entity.id
_entity.type
_entity.pdbx_description
1 polymer ?
#
loop_
_entity_poly.entity_id
_entity_poly.type
_entity_poly.pdbx_seq_one_letter_code
_entity_poly.pdbx_strand_id
1 'polypeptide(L)'
;MPRRNESERIIPKQNKTLIAGICCCQLTVVLSLVAFIYLSVAIYMPSFRAFKSGFEPIPVTCQTVETVMVNNCSWASCGEWCLTKTTGFCPQIYVTVRRNGTDMVLENCSRMSKSSCPPARPETLHRYNCNNGKECDSLTGLFNCSLGHCINISEIYQCDYKTETTFIDSEKDNAKLNGYFECRNSRCAKIKKTMICDRYCQKITTSGMNVYVVYDNDLYSADCQRMLTSENLTNVIWSEEKTKKVLFLSCAKVDKIDNFTLRGVDCINGTLLSERLIPKPFINHTVFWSIYHKSKQPVDPQEIYLPHQQSLTIYNLSRLYINLDGCINTLKGECKEFLASHGNDGRNRTGQSRFPCFYNKENPAKAIARYDMAKTKRELIVALIVPLIFFISSFISLIMITKSVTVGDDAVLRCELFSTDDRKNERVKIINRDAMSDNEFDIDDKSRHLPRRSINGNGN
;
A
#
# COMPACT_ATOMS: atom_id res chain seq x y z
N MET A 1 -12.70 -62.94 64.15
CA MET A 1 -12.23 -62.32 62.89
C MET A 1 -12.23 -60.81 63.06
N PRO A 2 -11.09 -60.12 63.02
CA PRO A 2 -11.06 -58.67 63.12
C PRO A 2 -11.33 -58.04 61.73
N ARG A 3 -12.10 -56.95 61.72
CA ARG A 3 -12.44 -56.15 60.53
C ARG A 3 -11.16 -55.54 59.94
N ARG A 4 -10.97 -55.72 58.62
CA ARG A 4 -10.00 -54.96 57.83
C ARG A 4 -10.45 -53.50 57.82
N ASN A 5 -9.68 -52.61 58.42
CA ASN A 5 -9.82 -51.18 58.20
C ASN A 5 -9.41 -50.88 56.77
N GLU A 6 -10.37 -50.45 55.95
CA GLU A 6 -10.14 -49.96 54.61
C GLU A 6 -9.57 -48.54 54.75
N SER A 7 -8.26 -48.40 54.54
CA SER A 7 -7.60 -47.10 54.54
C SER A 7 -8.13 -46.29 53.36
N GLU A 8 -8.91 -45.26 53.67
CA GLU A 8 -9.40 -44.27 52.71
C GLU A 8 -8.21 -43.71 51.91
N ARG A 9 -8.29 -43.72 50.57
CA ARG A 9 -7.23 -43.19 49.71
C ARG A 9 -7.17 -41.67 49.89
N ILE A 10 -6.26 -41.21 50.76
CA ILE A 10 -5.94 -39.80 50.92
C ILE A 10 -5.28 -39.33 49.62
N ILE A 11 -6.01 -38.57 48.79
CA ILE A 11 -5.46 -37.94 47.59
C ILE A 11 -4.54 -36.81 48.07
N PRO A 12 -3.22 -36.88 47.86
CA PRO A 12 -2.33 -35.85 48.34
C PRO A 12 -2.62 -34.51 47.63
N LYS A 13 -2.66 -33.42 48.40
CA LYS A 13 -2.90 -32.07 47.87
C LYS A 13 -1.68 -31.62 47.07
N GLN A 14 -1.73 -31.80 45.75
CA GLN A 14 -0.63 -31.44 44.85
C GLN A 14 -0.39 -29.93 44.79
N ASN A 15 0.86 -29.54 44.55
CA ASN A 15 1.23 -28.14 44.34
C ASN A 15 0.77 -27.69 42.94
N LYS A 16 -0.40 -27.06 42.88
CA LYS A 16 -1.03 -26.58 41.64
C LYS A 16 -0.12 -25.64 40.83
N THR A 17 0.72 -24.86 41.49
CA THR A 17 1.64 -23.91 40.83
C THR A 17 2.74 -24.64 40.06
N LEU A 18 3.30 -25.71 40.63
CA LEU A 18 4.35 -26.51 39.99
C LEU A 18 3.80 -27.26 38.77
N ILE A 19 2.61 -27.86 38.92
CA ILE A 19 1.92 -28.57 37.83
C ILE A 19 1.56 -27.60 36.71
N ALA A 20 1.04 -26.41 37.05
CA ALA A 20 0.75 -25.37 36.08
C ALA A 20 2.01 -24.91 35.33
N GLY A 21 3.15 -24.76 36.02
CA GLY A 21 4.43 -24.40 35.41
C GLY A 21 4.94 -25.46 34.42
N ILE A 22 4.90 -26.74 34.80
CA ILE A 22 5.27 -27.87 33.92
C ILE A 22 4.36 -27.90 32.69
N CYS A 23 3.04 -27.82 32.90
CA CYS A 23 2.06 -27.84 31.83
C CYS A 23 2.24 -26.65 30.87
N CYS A 24 2.50 -25.44 31.39
CA CYS A 24 2.77 -24.25 30.59
C CYS A 24 4.05 -24.38 29.75
N CYS A 25 5.13 -24.93 30.33
CA CYS A 25 6.37 -25.15 29.60
C CYS A 25 6.19 -26.23 28.51
N GLN A 26 5.49 -27.33 28.81
CA GLN A 26 5.15 -28.38 27.83
C GLN A 26 4.30 -27.82 26.69
N LEU A 27 3.27 -27.04 27.00
CA LEU A 27 2.41 -26.40 26.01
C LEU A 27 3.22 -25.44 25.13
N THR A 28 4.10 -24.63 25.71
CA THR A 28 4.94 -23.69 24.94
C THR A 28 5.90 -24.41 24.00
N VAL A 29 6.47 -25.55 24.40
CA VAL A 29 7.30 -26.40 23.51
C VAL A 29 6.49 -26.90 22.33
N VAL A 30 5.29 -27.46 22.58
CA VAL A 30 4.41 -27.98 21.52
C VAL A 30 4.00 -26.87 20.56
N LEU A 31 3.55 -25.72 21.09
CA LEU A 31 3.15 -24.57 20.28
C LEU A 31 4.32 -24.01 19.46
N SER A 32 5.53 -24.00 20.00
CA SER A 32 6.72 -23.54 19.28
C SER A 32 7.07 -24.47 18.12
N LEU A 33 6.98 -25.79 18.29
CA LEU A 33 7.20 -26.78 17.23
C LEU A 33 6.15 -26.65 16.12
N VAL A 34 4.88 -26.52 16.49
CA VAL A 34 3.79 -26.29 15.54
C VAL A 34 4.03 -24.98 14.78
N ALA A 35 4.41 -23.91 15.48
CA ALA A 35 4.74 -22.63 14.87
C ALA A 35 5.86 -22.76 13.83
N PHE A 36 6.93 -23.51 14.11
CA PHE A 36 8.00 -23.74 13.12
C PHE A 36 7.50 -24.40 11.84
N ILE A 37 6.64 -25.42 11.94
CA ILE A 37 6.07 -26.09 10.77
C ILE A 37 5.26 -25.11 9.92
N TYR A 38 4.36 -24.35 10.54
CA TYR A 38 3.53 -23.37 9.81
C TYR A 38 4.36 -22.23 9.19
N LEU A 39 5.30 -21.67 9.96
CA LEU A 39 6.17 -20.57 9.49
C LEU A 39 7.13 -21.02 8.39
N SER A 40 7.48 -22.32 8.33
CA SER A 40 8.29 -22.85 7.24
C SER A 40 7.59 -22.73 5.88
N VAL A 41 6.27 -23.02 5.82
CA VAL A 41 5.48 -22.91 4.60
C VAL A 41 5.07 -21.46 4.33
N ALA A 42 4.67 -20.74 5.38
CA ALA A 42 4.12 -19.39 5.23
C ALA A 42 5.18 -18.32 4.99
N ILE A 43 6.38 -18.44 5.56
CA ILE A 43 7.42 -17.40 5.52
C ILE A 43 8.71 -17.90 4.91
N TYR A 44 9.24 -19.06 5.33
CA TYR A 44 10.54 -19.53 4.85
C TYR A 44 10.52 -19.86 3.34
N MET A 45 9.56 -20.64 2.86
CA MET A 45 9.46 -20.99 1.43
C MET A 45 9.34 -19.74 0.52
N PRO A 46 8.43 -18.79 0.76
CA PRO A 46 8.37 -17.55 -0.02
C PRO A 46 9.65 -16.70 0.07
N SER A 47 10.22 -16.58 1.27
CA SER A 47 11.46 -15.81 1.46
C SER A 47 12.63 -16.42 0.69
N PHE A 48 12.77 -17.75 0.72
CA PHE A 48 13.80 -18.45 -0.01
C PHE A 48 13.68 -18.26 -1.53
N ARG A 49 12.45 -18.29 -2.06
CA ARG A 49 12.18 -17.96 -3.47
C ARG A 49 12.56 -16.52 -3.79
N ALA A 50 12.24 -15.57 -2.91
CA ALA A 50 12.63 -14.17 -3.08
C ALA A 50 14.16 -14.00 -3.12
N PHE A 51 14.90 -14.64 -2.22
CA PHE A 51 16.37 -14.60 -2.22
C PHE A 51 17.00 -15.19 -3.48
N LYS A 52 16.40 -16.25 -4.04
CA LYS A 52 16.86 -16.89 -5.28
C LYS A 52 16.30 -16.27 -6.56
N SER A 53 15.45 -15.25 -6.45
CA SER A 53 14.71 -14.72 -7.60
C SER A 53 15.55 -13.89 -8.57
N GLY A 54 16.75 -13.45 -8.16
CA GLY A 54 17.68 -12.68 -9.01
C GLY A 54 17.22 -11.26 -9.34
N PHE A 55 16.22 -10.73 -8.63
CA PHE A 55 15.76 -9.35 -8.81
C PHE A 55 16.71 -8.36 -8.13
N GLU A 56 17.02 -7.27 -8.83
CA GLU A 56 17.77 -6.16 -8.28
C GLU A 56 16.94 -5.50 -7.15
N PRO A 57 17.49 -5.29 -5.94
CA PRO A 57 16.75 -4.69 -4.82
C PRO A 57 16.57 -3.17 -4.96
N ILE A 58 17.28 -2.52 -5.87
CA ILE A 58 17.14 -1.07 -6.14
C ILE A 58 16.06 -0.89 -7.22
N PRO A 59 14.98 -0.15 -6.96
CA PRO A 59 13.92 0.05 -7.93
C PRO A 59 14.39 0.93 -9.09
N VAL A 60 13.90 0.61 -10.28
CA VAL A 60 14.02 1.42 -11.49
C VAL A 60 12.63 1.87 -11.95
N THR A 61 12.51 2.75 -12.94
CA THR A 61 11.20 3.15 -13.45
C THR A 61 10.69 2.19 -14.52
N CYS A 62 9.47 1.68 -14.31
CA CYS A 62 8.69 1.03 -15.36
C CYS A 62 7.68 2.01 -15.95
N GLN A 63 7.44 1.86 -17.26
CA GLN A 63 6.43 2.61 -17.98
C GLN A 63 5.54 1.66 -18.76
N THR A 64 4.23 1.81 -18.62
CA THR A 64 3.26 0.93 -19.28
C THR A 64 3.20 1.23 -20.77
N VAL A 65 3.38 0.18 -21.56
CA VAL A 65 3.38 0.21 -23.03
C VAL A 65 2.03 -0.25 -23.56
N GLU A 66 1.48 -1.30 -22.96
CA GLU A 66 0.23 -1.90 -23.40
C GLU A 66 -0.47 -2.59 -22.24
N THR A 67 -1.80 -2.42 -22.19
CA THR A 67 -2.67 -3.18 -21.30
C THR A 67 -3.70 -3.94 -22.11
N VAL A 68 -3.78 -5.25 -21.88
CA VAL A 68 -4.71 -6.15 -22.55
C VAL A 68 -5.59 -6.85 -21.52
N MET A 69 -6.89 -6.89 -21.81
CA MET A 69 -7.88 -7.63 -21.04
C MET A 69 -8.22 -8.90 -21.79
N VAL A 70 -7.77 -10.05 -21.29
CA VAL A 70 -8.00 -11.33 -21.96
C VAL A 70 -8.77 -12.26 -21.02
N ASN A 71 -9.72 -13.00 -21.60
CA ASN A 71 -10.44 -14.06 -20.92
C ASN A 71 -9.72 -15.39 -21.16
N ASN A 72 -9.47 -16.17 -20.10
CA ASN A 72 -8.76 -17.46 -20.12
C ASN A 72 -7.28 -17.34 -20.51
N CYS A 73 -6.41 -17.06 -19.53
CA CYS A 73 -4.99 -16.75 -19.75
C CYS A 73 -4.04 -17.76 -19.09
N SER A 74 -2.83 -17.86 -19.66
CA SER A 74 -1.72 -18.59 -19.05
C SER A 74 -1.05 -17.82 -17.90
N TRP A 75 -1.16 -16.50 -17.90
CA TRP A 75 -0.65 -15.61 -16.85
C TRP A 75 -1.51 -14.35 -16.72
N ALA A 76 -1.44 -13.73 -15.54
CA ALA A 76 -2.06 -12.43 -15.24
C ALA A 76 -1.07 -11.57 -14.45
N SER A 77 -1.19 -10.25 -14.59
CA SER A 77 -0.34 -9.29 -13.87
C SER A 77 -0.67 -9.26 -12.37
N CYS A 78 -1.94 -9.51 -12.05
CA CYS A 78 -2.46 -9.59 -10.71
C CYS A 78 -3.65 -10.56 -10.67
N GLY A 79 -3.62 -11.53 -9.76
CA GLY A 79 -4.75 -12.37 -9.39
C GLY A 79 -5.09 -12.23 -7.90
N GLU A 80 -6.36 -12.38 -7.57
CA GLU A 80 -6.84 -12.44 -6.18
C GLU A 80 -7.20 -13.90 -5.83
N TRP A 81 -6.84 -14.36 -4.63
CA TRP A 81 -7.15 -15.71 -4.11
C TRP A 81 -6.67 -16.89 -4.97
N CYS A 82 -5.39 -16.89 -5.34
CA CYS A 82 -4.84 -17.87 -6.29
C CYS A 82 -4.44 -19.21 -5.65
N LEU A 83 -5.38 -19.85 -4.95
CA LEU A 83 -5.25 -21.28 -4.60
C LEU A 83 -5.29 -22.17 -5.86
N THR A 84 -5.94 -21.68 -6.92
CA THR A 84 -5.98 -22.28 -8.26
C THR A 84 -5.62 -21.24 -9.32
N LYS A 85 -5.31 -21.68 -10.55
CA LYS A 85 -5.07 -20.74 -11.66
C LYS A 85 -6.32 -19.87 -11.86
N THR A 86 -6.12 -18.56 -11.99
CA THR A 86 -7.21 -17.60 -12.23
C THR A 86 -7.93 -17.95 -13.54
N THR A 87 -9.12 -18.53 -13.44
CA THR A 87 -9.98 -18.80 -14.60
C THR A 87 -10.90 -17.59 -14.83
N GLY A 88 -10.82 -16.95 -16.00
CA GLY A 88 -11.68 -15.81 -16.36
C GLY A 88 -10.88 -14.55 -16.70
N PHE A 89 -11.22 -13.44 -16.04
CA PHE A 89 -10.68 -12.09 -16.28
C PHE A 89 -9.22 -11.98 -15.82
N CYS A 90 -8.31 -11.75 -16.76
CA CYS A 90 -6.87 -11.67 -16.50
C CYS A 90 -6.28 -10.40 -17.13
N PRO A 91 -5.97 -9.36 -16.34
CA PRO A 91 -5.29 -8.18 -16.86
C PRO A 91 -3.83 -8.47 -17.16
N GLN A 92 -3.39 -8.19 -18.39
CA GLN A 92 -2.00 -8.32 -18.83
C GLN A 92 -1.43 -6.94 -19.09
N ILE A 93 -0.44 -6.53 -18.29
CA ILE A 93 0.23 -5.24 -18.38
C ILE A 93 1.66 -5.50 -18.87
N TYR A 94 2.00 -4.88 -19.98
CA TYR A 94 3.33 -4.87 -20.54
C TYR A 94 4.00 -3.54 -20.27
N VAL A 95 5.24 -3.61 -19.80
CA VAL A 95 6.02 -2.45 -19.40
C VAL A 95 7.36 -2.42 -20.12
N THR A 96 7.84 -1.20 -20.38
CA THR A 96 9.26 -0.96 -20.65
C THR A 96 9.95 -0.68 -19.32
N VAL A 97 11.10 -1.31 -19.11
CA VAL A 97 11.92 -1.14 -17.91
C VAL A 97 13.06 -0.19 -18.27
N ARG A 98 13.20 0.91 -17.54
CA ARG A 98 14.27 1.89 -17.77
C ARG A 98 14.90 2.35 -16.47
N ARG A 99 16.13 2.86 -16.55
CA ARG A 99 16.77 3.54 -15.42
C ARG A 99 15.98 4.80 -15.04
N ASN A 100 16.16 5.23 -13.80
CA ASN A 100 15.62 6.49 -13.31
C ASN A 100 16.28 7.65 -14.09
N GLY A 101 15.47 8.63 -14.47
CA GLY A 101 15.91 9.91 -14.98
C GLY A 101 16.33 10.82 -13.82
N THR A 102 16.34 12.11 -14.07
CA THR A 102 16.86 13.08 -13.10
C THR A 102 15.76 13.78 -12.33
N ASP A 103 16.01 14.02 -11.05
CA ASP A 103 15.22 14.92 -10.25
C ASP A 103 15.69 16.36 -10.46
N MET A 104 14.75 17.26 -10.74
CA MET A 104 15.04 18.65 -11.11
C MET A 104 14.13 19.63 -10.38
N VAL A 105 14.62 20.85 -10.21
CA VAL A 105 13.94 21.94 -9.53
C VAL A 105 13.90 23.14 -10.45
N LEU A 106 12.70 23.65 -10.71
CA LEU A 106 12.47 24.91 -11.42
C LEU A 106 12.23 26.00 -10.38
N GLU A 107 13.01 27.07 -10.47
CA GLU A 107 12.97 28.19 -9.52
C GLU A 107 12.44 29.47 -10.15
N ASN A 108 11.91 30.33 -9.29
CA ASN A 108 11.35 31.63 -9.62
C ASN A 108 10.26 31.53 -10.70
N CYS A 109 9.36 30.58 -10.50
CA CYS A 109 8.22 30.34 -11.38
C CYS A 109 7.05 31.26 -11.04
N SER A 110 6.53 31.96 -12.05
CA SER A 110 5.33 32.76 -11.99
C SER A 110 4.23 32.19 -12.89
N ARG A 111 2.99 32.70 -12.73
CA ARG A 111 1.81 32.33 -13.54
C ARG A 111 1.58 30.82 -13.73
N MET A 112 1.89 30.03 -12.70
CA MET A 112 1.74 28.57 -12.75
C MET A 112 0.28 28.16 -12.93
N SER A 113 0.01 27.40 -13.99
CA SER A 113 -1.30 26.83 -14.30
C SER A 113 -1.18 25.34 -14.58
N LYS A 114 -2.05 24.57 -13.92
CA LYS A 114 -2.21 23.13 -14.13
C LYS A 114 -3.40 22.89 -15.05
N SER A 115 -3.17 22.12 -16.11
CA SER A 115 -4.22 21.64 -17.03
C SER A 115 -4.27 20.11 -16.98
N SER A 116 -5.46 19.54 -16.87
CA SER A 116 -5.67 18.09 -16.72
C SER A 116 -6.56 17.55 -17.85
N CYS A 117 -6.21 16.37 -18.37
CA CYS A 117 -6.98 15.67 -19.40
C CYS A 117 -7.05 14.16 -19.10
N PRO A 118 -7.73 13.76 -18.01
CA PRO A 118 -7.79 12.37 -17.55
C PRO A 118 -8.53 11.45 -18.54
N PRO A 119 -8.35 10.12 -18.44
CA PRO A 119 -9.16 9.18 -19.19
C PRO A 119 -10.65 9.35 -18.83
N ALA A 120 -11.51 9.39 -19.85
CA ALA A 120 -12.94 9.51 -19.64
C ALA A 120 -13.50 8.17 -19.11
N ARG A 121 -14.09 8.20 -17.90
CA ARG A 121 -14.69 7.03 -17.25
C ARG A 121 -16.19 7.27 -17.04
N PRO A 122 -17.05 6.85 -17.98
CA PRO A 122 -18.50 7.07 -17.86
C PRO A 122 -19.13 6.38 -16.64
N GLU A 123 -18.49 5.33 -16.13
CA GLU A 123 -18.95 4.54 -14.98
C GLU A 123 -18.94 5.31 -13.65
N THR A 124 -18.11 6.35 -13.55
CA THR A 124 -18.02 7.17 -12.32
C THR A 124 -19.02 8.32 -12.29
N LEU A 125 -19.73 8.56 -13.40
CA LEU A 125 -20.72 9.63 -13.49
C LEU A 125 -21.97 9.30 -12.70
N HIS A 126 -22.66 10.34 -12.23
CA HIS A 126 -23.95 10.18 -11.58
C HIS A 126 -24.97 9.58 -12.54
N ARG A 127 -25.65 8.53 -12.09
CA ARG A 127 -26.69 7.84 -12.86
C ARG A 127 -28.06 8.28 -12.36
N TYR A 128 -28.69 9.17 -13.12
CA TYR A 128 -30.03 9.68 -12.85
C TYR A 128 -31.08 8.59 -13.09
N ASN A 129 -32.02 8.43 -12.18
CA ASN A 129 -33.14 7.52 -12.31
C ASN A 129 -34.44 8.27 -12.64
N CYS A 130 -34.76 8.41 -13.92
CA CYS A 130 -35.97 9.09 -14.38
C CYS A 130 -37.27 8.29 -14.15
N ASN A 131 -37.17 7.05 -13.66
CA ASN A 131 -38.33 6.30 -13.20
C ASN A 131 -38.78 6.76 -11.80
N ASN A 132 -37.90 7.45 -11.07
CA ASN A 132 -38.22 8.10 -9.80
C ASN A 132 -38.72 9.51 -10.10
N GLY A 133 -40.01 9.77 -9.88
CA GLY A 133 -40.80 10.83 -10.53
C GLY A 133 -40.44 12.30 -10.28
N LYS A 134 -39.21 12.64 -9.86
CA LYS A 134 -38.71 14.02 -9.73
C LYS A 134 -37.21 14.18 -10.05
N GLU A 135 -36.48 13.10 -10.28
CA GLU A 135 -35.01 13.16 -10.40
C GLU A 135 -34.54 13.79 -11.72
N CYS A 136 -35.39 13.78 -12.74
CA CYS A 136 -35.07 14.24 -14.10
C CYS A 136 -35.82 15.51 -14.52
N ASP A 137 -36.28 16.32 -13.57
CA ASP A 137 -37.02 17.59 -13.80
C ASP A 137 -36.11 18.80 -14.15
N SER A 138 -34.80 18.62 -14.12
CA SER A 138 -33.84 19.70 -14.46
C SER A 138 -32.69 19.25 -15.34
N LEU A 139 -32.87 18.13 -16.08
CA LEU A 139 -31.82 17.60 -16.95
C LEU A 139 -31.45 18.63 -18.03
N THR A 140 -30.19 19.05 -18.00
CA THR A 140 -29.62 19.98 -18.97
C THR A 140 -28.24 19.51 -19.40
N GLY A 141 -28.04 19.31 -20.69
CA GLY A 141 -26.82 18.76 -21.27
C GLY A 141 -27.08 17.53 -22.16
N LEU A 142 -26.01 16.81 -22.49
CA LEU A 142 -26.04 15.60 -23.30
C LEU A 142 -26.14 14.37 -22.40
N PHE A 143 -27.20 13.59 -22.56
CA PHE A 143 -27.45 12.39 -21.77
C PHE A 143 -27.39 11.12 -22.60
N ASN A 144 -26.82 10.06 -22.04
CA ASN A 144 -26.97 8.70 -22.52
C ASN A 144 -27.92 7.96 -21.59
N CYS A 145 -29.08 7.57 -22.10
CA CYS A 145 -30.15 6.95 -21.34
C CYS A 145 -30.36 5.49 -21.78
N SER A 146 -30.62 4.62 -20.81
CA SER A 146 -31.01 3.23 -21.04
C SER A 146 -32.16 2.87 -20.10
N LEU A 147 -33.37 2.74 -20.66
CA LEU A 147 -34.60 2.36 -19.94
C LEU A 147 -34.91 3.29 -18.76
N GLY A 148 -34.84 4.61 -18.98
CA GLY A 148 -35.13 5.61 -17.94
C GLY A 148 -33.97 5.89 -16.98
N HIS A 149 -32.82 5.21 -17.11
CA HIS A 149 -31.59 5.58 -16.40
C HIS A 149 -30.66 6.39 -17.29
N CYS A 150 -30.35 7.63 -16.91
CA CYS A 150 -29.60 8.58 -17.71
C CYS A 150 -28.27 8.96 -17.07
N ILE A 151 -27.24 9.17 -17.89
CA ILE A 151 -25.91 9.62 -17.47
C ILE A 151 -25.55 10.87 -18.27
N ASN A 152 -25.04 11.91 -17.59
CA ASN A 152 -24.65 13.18 -18.21
C ASN A 152 -23.27 13.06 -18.89
N ILE A 153 -23.27 12.82 -20.20
CA ILE A 153 -22.07 12.65 -21.01
C ILE A 153 -21.32 13.97 -21.20
N SER A 154 -22.02 15.12 -21.14
CA SER A 154 -21.39 16.45 -21.27
C SER A 154 -20.35 16.78 -20.20
N GLU A 155 -20.34 16.06 -19.08
CA GLU A 155 -19.36 16.27 -18.01
C GLU A 155 -17.95 15.81 -18.38
N ILE A 156 -17.83 14.85 -19.31
CA ILE A 156 -16.54 14.22 -19.67
C ILE A 156 -16.26 14.23 -21.18
N TYR A 157 -17.26 14.52 -22.01
CA TYR A 157 -17.10 14.60 -23.46
C TYR A 157 -17.65 15.90 -24.02
N GLN A 158 -16.95 16.43 -25.01
CA GLN A 158 -17.41 17.47 -25.91
C GLN A 158 -17.77 16.81 -27.24
N CYS A 159 -19.05 16.83 -27.59
CA CYS A 159 -19.57 16.11 -28.75
C CYS A 159 -20.16 17.05 -29.79
N ASP A 160 -19.92 16.74 -31.07
CA ASP A 160 -20.56 17.36 -32.21
C ASP A 160 -21.68 16.44 -32.72
N TYR A 161 -22.90 16.96 -32.77
CA TYR A 161 -24.09 16.19 -33.14
C TYR A 161 -25.18 17.06 -33.77
N LYS A 162 -26.17 16.39 -34.35
CA LYS A 162 -27.40 17.01 -34.86
C LYS A 162 -28.60 16.40 -34.13
N THR A 163 -29.47 17.27 -33.63
CA THR A 163 -30.71 16.88 -32.93
C THR A 163 -31.88 16.68 -33.89
N GLU A 164 -32.83 15.85 -33.48
CA GLU A 164 -34.14 15.74 -34.09
C GLU A 164 -35.08 16.84 -33.58
N THR A 165 -36.11 17.18 -34.36
CA THR A 165 -37.11 18.19 -34.00
C THR A 165 -38.15 17.67 -33.00
N THR A 166 -38.17 16.37 -32.72
CA THR A 166 -39.09 15.75 -31.76
C THR A 166 -38.51 15.78 -30.37
N PHE A 167 -39.24 16.40 -29.44
CA PHE A 167 -38.88 16.51 -28.04
C PHE A 167 -39.65 15.49 -27.21
N ILE A 168 -38.94 14.86 -26.28
CA ILE A 168 -39.49 13.94 -25.29
C ILE A 168 -39.36 14.63 -23.93
N ASP A 169 -40.42 14.57 -23.12
CA ASP A 169 -40.41 15.08 -21.75
C ASP A 169 -39.82 13.99 -20.82
N SER A 170 -38.70 14.28 -20.15
CA SER A 170 -38.01 13.30 -19.33
C SER A 170 -38.78 12.85 -18.09
N GLU A 171 -39.78 13.59 -17.64
CA GLU A 171 -40.64 13.24 -16.51
C GLU A 171 -41.82 12.39 -16.97
N LYS A 172 -42.51 12.80 -18.02
CA LYS A 172 -43.77 12.18 -18.48
C LYS A 172 -43.56 10.97 -19.39
N ASP A 173 -42.49 10.99 -20.18
CA ASP A 173 -42.19 9.99 -21.21
C ASP A 173 -40.87 9.25 -20.88
N ASN A 174 -40.55 9.09 -19.59
CA ASN A 174 -39.33 8.45 -19.09
C ASN A 174 -39.03 7.07 -19.71
N ALA A 175 -40.06 6.26 -19.98
CA ALA A 175 -39.91 4.95 -20.62
C ALA A 175 -39.40 5.01 -22.07
N LYS A 176 -39.54 6.16 -22.75
CA LYS A 176 -39.08 6.38 -24.14
C LYS A 176 -37.63 6.87 -24.21
N LEU A 177 -36.99 7.16 -23.07
CA LEU A 177 -35.59 7.58 -22.99
C LEU A 177 -34.65 6.37 -23.16
N ASN A 178 -34.28 6.10 -24.42
CA ASN A 178 -33.28 5.11 -24.77
C ASN A 178 -32.37 5.62 -25.91
N GLY A 179 -31.07 5.74 -25.62
CA GLY A 179 -30.05 6.32 -26.50
C GLY A 179 -29.55 7.70 -26.03
N TYR A 180 -29.04 8.49 -26.97
CA TYR A 180 -28.47 9.81 -26.71
C TYR A 180 -29.49 10.94 -26.90
N PHE A 181 -29.53 11.86 -25.95
CA PHE A 181 -30.46 13.00 -25.94
C PHE A 181 -29.76 14.30 -25.56
N GLU A 182 -30.09 15.40 -26.24
CA GLU A 182 -29.79 16.75 -25.76
C GLU A 182 -31.00 17.24 -24.96
N CYS A 183 -30.84 17.41 -23.65
CA CYS A 183 -31.88 17.89 -22.75
C CYS A 183 -31.66 19.36 -22.40
N ARG A 184 -32.73 20.14 -22.38
CA ARG A 184 -32.76 21.52 -21.86
C ARG A 184 -34.00 21.68 -21.00
N ASN A 185 -33.83 21.80 -19.68
CA ASN A 185 -34.92 21.89 -18.70
C ASN A 185 -36.01 20.81 -18.97
N SER A 186 -35.63 19.53 -18.92
CA SER A 186 -36.51 18.36 -19.09
C SER A 186 -37.06 18.09 -20.48
N ARG A 187 -36.79 18.96 -21.46
CA ARG A 187 -37.12 18.71 -22.86
C ARG A 187 -35.91 18.11 -23.56
N CYS A 188 -36.01 16.82 -23.88
CA CYS A 188 -34.94 16.02 -24.44
C CYS A 188 -35.18 15.75 -25.93
N ALA A 189 -34.31 16.28 -26.78
CA ALA A 189 -34.29 15.99 -28.22
C ALA A 189 -33.39 14.78 -28.50
N LYS A 190 -33.90 13.81 -29.25
CA LYS A 190 -33.12 12.63 -29.62
C LYS A 190 -32.00 13.00 -30.61
N ILE A 191 -30.83 12.41 -30.42
CA ILE A 191 -29.67 12.64 -31.29
C ILE A 191 -29.55 11.53 -32.34
N LYS A 192 -29.28 11.92 -33.59
CA LYS A 192 -29.05 10.97 -34.69
C LYS A 192 -27.73 10.20 -34.51
N LYS A 193 -27.68 8.99 -35.04
CA LYS A 193 -26.63 7.97 -34.85
C LYS A 193 -25.18 8.42 -35.12
N THR A 194 -24.95 9.53 -35.82
CA THR A 194 -23.60 10.09 -36.07
C THR A 194 -23.29 11.18 -35.05
N MET A 195 -22.72 10.78 -33.91
CA MET A 195 -22.17 11.68 -32.91
C MET A 195 -20.67 11.43 -32.79
N ILE A 196 -19.87 12.49 -32.95
CA ILE A 196 -18.42 12.43 -32.77
C ILE A 196 -18.13 13.15 -31.44
N CYS A 197 -17.56 12.42 -30.49
CA CYS A 197 -17.24 12.94 -29.16
C CYS A 197 -15.74 12.92 -28.92
N ASP A 198 -15.19 14.08 -28.59
CA ASP A 198 -13.86 14.21 -28.01
C ASP A 198 -13.94 14.30 -26.49
N ARG A 199 -12.87 13.90 -25.79
CA ARG A 199 -12.80 14.07 -24.33
C ARG A 199 -12.80 15.56 -24.01
N TYR A 200 -13.61 15.96 -23.03
CA TYR A 200 -13.57 17.33 -22.54
C TYR A 200 -12.28 17.52 -21.72
N CYS A 201 -11.38 18.37 -22.20
CA CYS A 201 -10.12 18.67 -21.54
C CYS A 201 -9.93 20.19 -21.40
N GLN A 202 -9.31 20.60 -20.29
CA GLN A 202 -9.06 22.01 -20.02
C GLN A 202 -8.09 22.58 -21.09
N LYS A 203 -8.31 23.84 -21.46
CA LYS A 203 -7.39 24.53 -22.39
C LYS A 203 -6.07 24.81 -21.68
N ILE A 204 -4.97 24.69 -22.42
CA ILE A 204 -3.62 24.93 -21.92
C ILE A 204 -3.26 26.37 -22.19
N THR A 205 -2.86 27.13 -21.17
CA THR A 205 -2.43 28.52 -21.30
C THR A 205 -1.04 28.59 -21.92
N THR A 206 -0.90 29.43 -22.96
CA THR A 206 0.39 29.64 -23.65
C THR A 206 0.87 31.08 -23.65
N SER A 207 0.03 32.01 -23.24
CA SER A 207 0.42 33.41 -23.12
C SER A 207 1.37 33.61 -21.94
N GLY A 208 2.62 34.00 -22.23
CA GLY A 208 3.62 34.33 -21.22
C GLY A 208 4.09 33.13 -20.40
N MET A 209 4.19 31.96 -21.03
CA MET A 209 4.73 30.73 -20.42
C MET A 209 5.99 30.32 -21.16
N ASN A 210 7.03 29.92 -20.43
CA ASN A 210 8.31 29.49 -21.00
C ASN A 210 8.68 28.05 -20.62
N VAL A 211 7.96 27.41 -19.70
CA VAL A 211 8.16 26.01 -19.30
C VAL A 211 6.85 25.22 -19.35
N TYR A 212 6.91 24.03 -19.95
CA TYR A 212 5.86 23.01 -19.96
C TYR A 212 6.38 21.69 -19.39
N VAL A 213 5.79 21.26 -18.28
CA VAL A 213 6.13 20.00 -17.62
C VAL A 213 4.95 19.03 -17.70
N VAL A 214 5.13 17.95 -18.47
CA VAL A 214 4.16 16.87 -18.63
C VAL A 214 4.36 15.84 -17.53
N TYR A 215 3.31 15.43 -16.84
CA TYR A 215 3.35 14.30 -15.92
C TYR A 215 1.99 13.59 -15.87
N ASP A 216 1.98 12.26 -16.01
CA ASP A 216 0.74 11.47 -16.13
C ASP A 216 -0.27 12.10 -17.13
N ASN A 217 -1.48 12.45 -16.67
CA ASN A 217 -2.54 13.09 -17.48
C ASN A 217 -2.58 14.62 -17.35
N ASP A 218 -1.63 15.17 -16.60
CA ASP A 218 -1.56 16.57 -16.22
C ASP A 218 -0.39 17.26 -16.91
N LEU A 219 -0.55 18.57 -17.08
CA LEU A 219 0.46 19.45 -17.65
C LEU A 219 0.55 20.71 -16.79
N TYR A 220 1.75 21.00 -16.29
CA TYR A 220 2.09 22.30 -15.73
C TYR A 220 2.60 23.21 -16.82
N SER A 221 2.05 24.43 -16.86
CA SER A 221 2.53 25.56 -17.64
C SER A 221 2.96 26.65 -16.68
N ALA A 222 4.17 27.19 -16.86
CA ALA A 222 4.74 28.17 -15.95
C ALA A 222 5.73 29.10 -16.68
N ASP A 223 6.03 30.21 -16.03
CA ASP A 223 7.08 31.16 -16.42
C ASP A 223 8.20 31.13 -15.38
N CYS A 224 9.28 30.38 -15.64
CA CYS A 224 10.37 30.13 -14.68
C CYS A 224 11.71 30.68 -15.18
N GLN A 225 12.60 31.08 -14.27
CA GLN A 225 13.89 31.69 -14.64
C GLN A 225 14.98 30.66 -14.94
N ARG A 226 15.05 29.58 -14.14
CA ARG A 226 16.11 28.57 -14.22
C ARG A 226 15.66 27.19 -13.74
N MET A 227 16.38 26.18 -14.20
CA MET A 227 16.21 24.77 -13.84
C MET A 227 17.53 24.20 -13.32
N LEU A 228 17.46 23.55 -12.16
CA LEU A 228 18.57 23.01 -11.39
C LEU A 228 18.38 21.51 -11.17
N THR A 229 19.47 20.80 -10.87
CA THR A 229 19.39 19.40 -10.41
C THR A 229 19.03 19.34 -8.92
N SER A 230 18.16 18.41 -8.51
CA SER A 230 17.77 18.27 -7.10
C SER A 230 18.91 17.78 -6.20
N GLU A 231 19.89 17.05 -6.75
CA GLU A 231 21.08 16.56 -6.03
C GLU A 231 22.10 17.67 -5.76
N ASN A 232 22.26 18.59 -6.71
CA ASN A 232 23.18 19.70 -6.62
C ASN A 232 22.54 20.97 -7.19
N LEU A 233 22.04 21.81 -6.29
CA LEU A 233 21.35 23.07 -6.60
C LEU A 233 22.24 24.15 -7.25
N THR A 234 23.51 23.85 -7.53
CA THR A 234 24.42 24.74 -8.26
C THR A 234 24.46 24.44 -9.76
N ASN A 235 24.07 23.23 -10.17
CA ASN A 235 24.13 22.78 -11.56
C ASN A 235 22.90 23.27 -12.33
N VAL A 236 23.07 24.40 -13.06
CA VAL A 236 22.05 24.97 -13.94
C VAL A 236 22.00 24.21 -15.26
N ILE A 237 20.92 23.48 -15.48
CA ILE A 237 20.66 22.73 -16.73
C ILE A 237 20.04 23.65 -17.78
N TRP A 238 19.09 24.48 -17.36
CA TRP A 238 18.40 25.41 -18.25
C TRP A 238 18.21 26.77 -17.58
N SER A 239 18.24 27.83 -18.40
CA SER A 239 17.93 29.18 -17.97
C SER A 239 17.29 29.95 -19.12
N GLU A 240 16.29 30.76 -18.77
CA GLU A 240 15.57 31.61 -19.70
C GLU A 240 16.50 32.59 -20.43
N GLU A 241 17.40 33.25 -19.69
CA GLU A 241 18.32 34.27 -20.22
C GLU A 241 19.25 33.70 -21.30
N LYS A 242 19.71 32.46 -21.11
CA LYS A 242 20.66 31.79 -22.00
C LYS A 242 20.00 31.26 -23.27
N THR A 243 18.80 30.69 -23.14
CA THR A 243 18.20 29.92 -24.24
C THR A 243 17.17 30.71 -25.04
N LYS A 244 16.44 31.65 -24.42
CA LYS A 244 15.32 32.41 -25.01
C LYS A 244 14.31 31.51 -25.75
N LYS A 245 14.21 30.25 -25.34
CA LYS A 245 13.37 29.21 -25.94
C LYS A 245 12.52 28.58 -24.86
N VAL A 246 11.36 28.10 -25.27
CA VAL A 246 10.42 27.40 -24.41
C VAL A 246 10.93 25.99 -24.14
N LEU A 247 10.91 25.62 -22.87
CA LEU A 247 11.34 24.32 -22.37
C LEU A 247 10.15 23.36 -22.29
N PHE A 248 10.30 22.19 -22.87
CA PHE A 248 9.37 21.06 -22.74
C PHE A 248 10.09 19.88 -22.09
N LEU A 249 9.46 19.23 -21.12
CA LEU A 249 10.01 18.03 -20.49
C LEU A 249 8.89 17.15 -19.92
N SER A 250 9.22 15.89 -19.65
CA SER A 250 8.27 14.93 -19.08
C SER A 250 8.82 14.30 -17.80
N CYS A 251 8.09 14.43 -16.69
CA CYS A 251 8.45 13.87 -15.40
C CYS A 251 7.50 12.73 -15.01
N ALA A 252 7.94 11.85 -14.12
CA ALA A 252 7.06 10.85 -13.52
C ALA A 252 6.12 11.50 -12.49
N LYS A 253 6.64 12.45 -11.71
CA LYS A 253 5.86 13.21 -10.71
C LYS A 253 6.30 14.67 -10.69
N VAL A 254 5.36 15.57 -10.42
CA VAL A 254 5.64 16.99 -10.22
C VAL A 254 4.98 17.44 -8.93
N ASP A 255 5.77 17.99 -8.03
CA ASP A 255 5.32 18.54 -6.75
C ASP A 255 5.58 20.05 -6.74
N LYS A 256 4.56 20.82 -6.35
CA LYS A 256 4.71 22.25 -6.06
C LYS A 256 5.21 22.38 -4.63
N ILE A 257 6.46 22.78 -4.44
CA ILE A 257 7.04 22.99 -3.10
C ILE A 257 6.48 24.29 -2.52
N ASP A 258 6.66 25.38 -3.27
CA ASP A 258 6.26 26.73 -2.89
C ASP A 258 5.49 27.42 -4.03
N ASN A 259 5.03 28.65 -3.81
CA ASN A 259 4.41 29.47 -4.84
C ASN A 259 5.33 29.90 -5.98
N PHE A 260 6.63 29.57 -5.92
CA PHE A 260 7.62 29.94 -6.92
C PHE A 260 8.50 28.77 -7.38
N THR A 261 8.27 27.57 -6.86
CA THR A 261 9.20 26.44 -7.06
C THR A 261 8.43 25.17 -7.43
N LEU A 262 8.82 24.56 -8.55
CA LEU A 262 8.31 23.26 -9.00
C LEU A 262 9.41 22.22 -8.93
N ARG A 263 9.14 21.07 -8.32
CA ARG A 263 10.05 19.92 -8.27
C ARG A 263 9.52 18.83 -9.17
N GLY A 264 10.31 18.43 -10.15
CA GLY A 264 10.07 17.27 -10.99
C GLY A 264 10.90 16.08 -10.51
N VAL A 265 10.29 14.90 -10.45
CA VAL A 265 10.94 13.63 -10.11
C VAL A 265 10.97 12.74 -11.34
N ASP A 266 12.12 12.11 -11.61
CA ASP A 266 12.34 11.22 -12.75
C ASP A 266 11.93 11.87 -14.09
N CYS A 267 12.61 12.97 -14.42
CA CYS A 267 12.36 13.76 -15.62
C CYS A 267 13.25 13.33 -16.79
N ILE A 268 12.64 13.30 -17.98
CA ILE A 268 13.20 12.80 -19.24
C ILE A 268 12.70 13.63 -20.43
N ASN A 269 13.32 13.45 -21.60
CA ASN A 269 12.93 14.08 -22.87
C ASN A 269 12.85 15.62 -22.78
N GLY A 270 13.90 16.25 -22.24
CA GLY A 270 14.03 17.70 -22.20
C GLY A 270 14.33 18.27 -23.59
N THR A 271 13.42 19.08 -24.13
CA THR A 271 13.58 19.71 -25.45
C THR A 271 13.27 21.20 -25.44
N LEU A 272 13.86 21.92 -26.38
CA LEU A 272 13.70 23.37 -26.56
C LEU A 272 12.92 23.67 -27.84
N LEU A 273 11.99 24.62 -27.77
CA LEU A 273 11.21 25.07 -28.90
C LEU A 273 11.12 26.59 -28.96
N SER A 274 11.11 27.14 -30.16
CA SER A 274 10.88 28.57 -30.38
C SER A 274 9.43 28.96 -30.07
N GLU A 275 9.25 30.05 -29.31
CA GLU A 275 7.93 30.55 -28.89
C GLU A 275 6.97 30.83 -30.06
N ARG A 276 7.49 31.22 -31.22
CA ARG A 276 6.70 31.51 -32.44
C ARG A 276 5.91 30.31 -32.98
N LEU A 277 6.32 29.09 -32.64
CA LEU A 277 5.68 27.86 -33.09
C LEU A 277 4.50 27.45 -32.19
N ILE A 278 4.29 28.15 -31.07
CA ILE A 278 3.26 27.85 -30.09
C ILE A 278 2.09 28.82 -30.29
N PRO A 279 0.89 28.33 -30.66
CA PRO A 279 -0.29 29.19 -30.79
C PRO A 279 -0.66 29.87 -29.47
N LYS A 280 -1.16 31.10 -29.55
CA LYS A 280 -1.58 31.93 -28.40
C LYS A 280 -3.03 32.38 -28.55
N PRO A 281 -3.78 32.64 -27.45
CA PRO A 281 -3.33 32.58 -26.04
C PRO A 281 -3.51 31.21 -25.36
N PHE A 282 -4.18 30.26 -26.02
CA PHE A 282 -4.44 28.91 -25.52
C PHE A 282 -4.26 27.85 -26.60
N ILE A 283 -3.98 26.62 -26.19
CA ILE A 283 -3.95 25.44 -27.06
C ILE A 283 -4.74 24.27 -26.45
N ASN A 284 -5.18 23.36 -27.33
CA ASN A 284 -5.79 22.10 -26.93
C ASN A 284 -4.71 21.03 -26.72
N HIS A 285 -4.97 20.02 -25.87
CA HIS A 285 -4.04 18.91 -25.61
C HIS A 285 -3.57 18.19 -26.88
N THR A 286 -4.46 18.00 -27.86
CA THR A 286 -4.12 17.41 -29.16
C THR A 286 -3.01 18.17 -29.88
N VAL A 287 -3.11 19.50 -29.92
CA VAL A 287 -2.13 20.38 -30.57
C VAL A 287 -0.84 20.38 -29.76
N PHE A 288 -0.94 20.45 -28.43
CA PHE A 288 0.21 20.35 -27.53
C PHE A 288 1.04 19.09 -27.79
N TRP A 289 0.42 17.90 -27.81
CA TRP A 289 1.12 16.64 -28.08
C TRP A 289 1.78 16.62 -29.46
N SER A 290 1.11 17.19 -30.47
CA SER A 290 1.69 17.29 -31.82
C SER A 290 2.95 18.17 -31.85
N ILE A 291 3.01 19.22 -31.03
CA ILE A 291 4.17 20.10 -30.88
C ILE A 291 5.26 19.41 -30.07
N TYR A 292 4.90 18.80 -28.93
CA TYR A 292 5.81 18.06 -28.06
C TYR A 292 6.57 16.96 -28.82
N HIS A 293 5.88 16.13 -29.61
CA HIS A 293 6.51 15.07 -30.39
C HIS A 293 7.34 15.58 -31.58
N LYS A 294 7.07 16.79 -32.08
CA LYS A 294 7.86 17.42 -33.15
C LYS A 294 9.08 18.17 -32.61
N SER A 295 9.12 18.48 -31.32
CA SER A 295 10.25 19.13 -30.66
C SER A 295 11.44 18.17 -30.60
N LYS A 296 12.50 18.46 -31.37
CA LYS A 296 13.68 17.59 -31.51
C LYS A 296 14.97 18.19 -30.98
N GLN A 297 14.98 19.46 -30.58
CA GLN A 297 16.19 20.10 -30.10
C GLN A 297 16.38 19.73 -28.62
N PRO A 298 17.39 18.91 -28.25
CA PRO A 298 17.60 18.54 -26.85
C PRO A 298 18.07 19.76 -26.04
N VAL A 299 17.64 19.82 -24.79
CA VAL A 299 18.15 20.81 -23.80
C VAL A 299 19.60 20.48 -23.44
N ASP A 300 19.88 19.18 -23.31
CA ASP A 300 21.19 18.64 -22.94
C ASP A 300 21.67 17.68 -24.04
N PRO A 301 22.50 18.15 -24.99
CA PRO A 301 23.04 17.32 -26.06
C PRO A 301 23.96 16.19 -25.57
N GLN A 302 24.50 16.28 -24.34
CA GLN A 302 25.37 15.25 -23.79
C GLN A 302 24.59 14.15 -23.04
N GLU A 303 23.27 14.30 -22.90
CA GLU A 303 22.39 13.36 -22.20
C GLU A 303 22.83 13.05 -20.75
N ILE A 304 23.48 13.99 -20.08
CA ILE A 304 23.97 13.82 -18.71
C ILE A 304 22.84 14.02 -17.69
N TYR A 305 22.05 15.08 -17.89
CA TYR A 305 21.01 15.52 -16.97
C TYR A 305 19.59 15.34 -17.51
N LEU A 306 19.34 15.43 -18.81
CA LEU A 306 17.99 15.20 -19.35
C LEU A 306 18.02 14.23 -20.53
N PRO A 307 18.40 12.97 -20.30
CA PRO A 307 18.50 11.97 -21.35
C PRO A 307 17.16 11.68 -22.00
N HIS A 308 17.24 11.20 -23.24
CA HIS A 308 16.09 10.65 -23.93
C HIS A 308 15.68 9.31 -23.33
N GLN A 309 14.38 8.98 -23.43
CA GLN A 309 13.88 7.72 -22.88
C GLN A 309 14.62 6.48 -23.43
N GLN A 310 15.04 6.52 -24.70
CA GLN A 310 15.69 5.41 -25.38
C GLN A 310 17.05 5.06 -24.75
N SER A 311 17.84 6.04 -24.33
CA SER A 311 19.16 5.79 -23.72
C SER A 311 19.07 5.24 -22.29
N LEU A 312 17.95 5.47 -21.60
CA LEU A 312 17.70 4.90 -20.28
C LEU A 312 17.07 3.49 -20.31
N THR A 313 16.58 3.04 -21.47
CA THR A 313 15.82 1.79 -21.56
C THR A 313 16.71 0.57 -21.32
N ILE A 314 16.31 -0.28 -20.38
CA ILE A 314 16.97 -1.56 -20.05
C ILE A 314 16.31 -2.68 -20.85
N TYR A 315 14.98 -2.80 -20.74
CA TYR A 315 14.18 -3.77 -21.48
C TYR A 315 13.01 -3.08 -22.16
N ASN A 316 12.84 -3.34 -23.46
CA ASN A 316 11.76 -2.74 -24.24
C ASN A 316 10.39 -3.27 -23.83
N LEU A 317 10.31 -4.56 -23.47
CA LEU A 317 9.06 -5.24 -23.18
C LEU A 317 9.25 -6.31 -22.11
N SER A 318 8.57 -6.13 -20.98
CA SER A 318 8.52 -7.07 -19.87
C SER A 318 7.08 -7.23 -19.39
N ARG A 319 6.74 -8.43 -18.89
CA ARG A 319 5.45 -8.69 -18.23
C ARG A 319 5.52 -8.15 -16.82
N LEU A 320 4.59 -7.28 -16.47
CA LEU A 320 4.48 -6.74 -15.12
C LEU A 320 3.70 -7.69 -14.23
N TYR A 321 4.26 -8.03 -13.08
CA TYR A 321 3.58 -8.76 -12.02
C TYR A 321 3.49 -7.90 -10.76
N ILE A 322 2.41 -8.02 -10.00
CA ILE A 322 2.27 -7.28 -8.75
C ILE A 322 3.34 -7.67 -7.72
N ASN A 323 3.71 -8.96 -7.67
CA ASN A 323 4.76 -9.54 -6.83
C ASN A 323 5.41 -10.74 -7.55
N LEU A 324 6.28 -11.49 -6.88
CA LEU A 324 6.95 -12.67 -7.45
C LEU A 324 5.98 -13.72 -8.00
N ASP A 325 4.85 -13.94 -7.33
CA ASP A 325 3.85 -14.95 -7.69
C ASP A 325 2.77 -14.42 -8.64
N GLY A 326 2.67 -13.10 -8.83
CA GLY A 326 1.59 -12.45 -9.58
C GLY A 326 0.23 -12.52 -8.88
N CYS A 327 0.21 -12.78 -7.56
CA CYS A 327 -1.01 -13.07 -6.82
C CYS A 327 -1.05 -12.41 -5.45
N ILE A 328 -2.24 -11.96 -5.03
CA ILE A 328 -2.53 -11.50 -3.67
C ILE A 328 -3.62 -12.39 -3.04
N ASN A 329 -3.42 -12.77 -1.78
CA ASN A 329 -4.37 -13.55 -0.99
C ASN A 329 -5.42 -12.69 -0.26
N THR A 330 -5.78 -11.52 -0.80
CA THR A 330 -6.82 -10.64 -0.22
C THR A 330 -7.98 -10.48 -1.19
N LEU A 331 -9.20 -10.26 -0.67
CA LEU A 331 -10.44 -9.98 -1.43
C LEU A 331 -10.77 -8.48 -1.41
N LYS A 332 -9.74 -7.62 -1.29
CA LYS A 332 -9.90 -6.18 -1.07
C LYS A 332 -9.97 -5.35 -2.36
N GLY A 333 -9.99 -5.99 -3.53
CA GLY A 333 -9.96 -5.30 -4.81
C GLY A 333 -8.60 -4.68 -5.13
N GLU A 334 -7.52 -5.20 -4.54
CA GLU A 334 -6.15 -4.72 -4.78
C GLU A 334 -5.75 -4.88 -6.25
N CYS A 335 -6.22 -5.92 -6.94
CA CYS A 335 -5.92 -6.08 -8.37
C CYS A 335 -6.64 -5.05 -9.24
N LYS A 336 -7.85 -4.64 -8.85
CA LYS A 336 -8.58 -3.55 -9.53
C LYS A 336 -7.83 -2.23 -9.35
N GLU A 337 -7.34 -1.96 -8.15
CA GLU A 337 -6.53 -0.77 -7.85
C GLU A 337 -5.18 -0.81 -8.58
N PHE A 338 -4.53 -1.97 -8.63
CA PHE A 338 -3.28 -2.17 -9.35
C PHE A 338 -3.44 -1.87 -10.84
N LEU A 339 -4.48 -2.40 -11.47
CA LEU A 339 -4.82 -2.09 -12.86
C LEU A 339 -5.12 -0.60 -13.06
N ALA A 340 -5.86 0.03 -12.14
CA ALA A 340 -6.20 1.45 -12.27
C ALA A 340 -4.98 2.39 -12.17
N SER A 341 -3.95 1.98 -11.43
CA SER A 341 -2.72 2.76 -11.20
C SER A 341 -1.62 2.43 -12.21
N HIS A 342 -1.49 1.17 -12.63
CA HIS A 342 -0.38 0.69 -13.49
C HIS A 342 -0.82 0.39 -14.93
N GLY A 343 -2.12 0.36 -15.21
CA GLY A 343 -2.67 -0.08 -16.51
C GLY A 343 -2.82 1.00 -17.58
N ASN A 344 -2.45 2.26 -17.33
CA ASN A 344 -2.59 3.30 -18.35
C ASN A 344 -1.46 3.19 -19.39
N ASP A 345 -1.80 2.83 -20.62
CA ASP A 345 -0.88 2.57 -21.73
C ASP A 345 -0.69 3.78 -22.67
N GLY A 346 -1.34 4.90 -22.39
CA GLY A 346 -1.28 6.12 -23.20
C GLY A 346 -2.23 6.13 -24.41
N ARG A 347 -3.07 5.11 -24.58
CA ARG A 347 -4.11 5.11 -25.64
C ARG A 347 -5.05 6.30 -25.47
N ASN A 348 -5.56 6.83 -26.58
CA ASN A 348 -6.40 8.02 -26.64
C ASN A 348 -5.72 9.33 -26.18
N ARG A 349 -4.38 9.44 -26.23
CA ARG A 349 -3.60 10.62 -25.76
C ARG A 349 -3.72 10.83 -24.25
N THR A 350 -3.71 9.74 -23.48
CA THR A 350 -3.58 9.77 -22.02
C THR A 350 -2.12 9.65 -21.62
N GLY A 351 -1.83 9.95 -20.36
CA GLY A 351 -0.55 9.65 -19.75
C GLY A 351 -0.28 8.15 -19.71
N GLN A 352 0.97 7.77 -19.91
CA GLN A 352 1.43 6.41 -19.61
C GLN A 352 1.75 6.31 -18.12
N SER A 353 1.27 5.25 -17.47
CA SER A 353 1.60 4.98 -16.07
C SER A 353 3.10 4.78 -15.93
N ARG A 354 3.73 5.57 -15.05
CA ARG A 354 5.13 5.44 -14.65
C ARG A 354 5.21 5.17 -13.16
N PHE A 355 5.95 4.13 -12.77
CA PHE A 355 6.03 3.71 -11.37
C PHE A 355 7.35 2.98 -11.12
N PRO A 356 7.84 2.97 -9.86
CA PRO A 356 8.98 2.17 -9.49
C PRO A 356 8.67 0.68 -9.66
N CYS A 357 9.62 -0.06 -10.19
CA CYS A 357 9.55 -1.50 -10.39
C CYS A 357 10.93 -2.14 -10.26
N PHE A 358 10.93 -3.46 -10.18
CA PHE A 358 12.11 -4.28 -10.01
C PHE A 358 12.22 -5.23 -11.19
N TYR A 359 13.44 -5.42 -11.67
CA TYR A 359 13.72 -6.27 -12.82
C TYR A 359 14.75 -7.32 -12.47
N ASN A 360 14.75 -8.41 -13.23
CA ASN A 360 15.74 -9.45 -13.13
C ASN A 360 16.78 -9.25 -14.25
N LYS A 361 18.08 -9.29 -13.91
CA LYS A 361 19.19 -9.16 -14.86
C LYS A 361 19.32 -10.34 -15.82
N GLU A 362 18.89 -11.52 -15.39
CA GLU A 362 18.94 -12.78 -16.16
C GLU A 362 17.65 -13.04 -16.94
N ASN A 363 16.52 -12.49 -16.49
CA ASN A 363 15.21 -12.69 -17.12
C ASN A 363 14.56 -11.36 -17.56
N PRO A 364 14.71 -10.96 -18.85
CA PRO A 364 14.16 -9.71 -19.36
C PRO A 364 12.63 -9.72 -19.48
N ALA A 365 12.00 -10.89 -19.48
CA ALA A 365 10.56 -11.01 -19.70
C ALA A 365 9.70 -10.70 -18.47
N LYS A 366 10.31 -10.50 -17.28
CA LYS A 366 9.58 -10.36 -16.01
C LYS A 366 10.03 -9.11 -15.24
N ALA A 367 9.05 -8.26 -14.92
CA ALA A 367 9.20 -7.11 -14.02
C ALA A 367 8.18 -7.21 -12.88
N ILE A 368 8.53 -6.68 -11.71
CA ILE A 368 7.71 -6.78 -10.50
C ILE A 368 7.47 -5.38 -9.93
N ALA A 369 6.23 -5.07 -9.55
CA ALA A 369 5.89 -3.79 -8.93
C ALA A 369 6.24 -3.76 -7.42
N ARG A 370 5.90 -4.81 -6.67
CA ARG A 370 6.15 -4.89 -5.22
C ARG A 370 7.24 -5.91 -4.93
N TYR A 371 8.43 -5.43 -4.57
CA TYR A 371 9.54 -6.25 -4.11
C TYR A 371 10.26 -5.52 -2.98
N ASP A 372 10.33 -6.13 -1.80
CA ASP A 372 11.01 -5.55 -0.65
C ASP A 372 11.83 -6.63 0.05
N MET A 373 13.09 -6.74 -0.36
CA MET A 373 14.04 -7.71 0.18
C MET A 373 14.34 -7.45 1.67
N ALA A 374 14.37 -6.19 2.09
CA ALA A 374 14.69 -5.83 3.47
C ALA A 374 13.57 -6.25 4.42
N LYS A 375 12.32 -5.98 4.04
CA LYS A 375 11.14 -6.44 4.78
C LYS A 375 11.08 -7.96 4.83
N THR A 376 11.25 -8.66 3.70
CA THR A 376 11.26 -10.13 3.67
C THR A 376 12.33 -10.70 4.58
N LYS A 377 13.55 -10.15 4.57
CA LYS A 377 14.63 -10.56 5.47
C LYS A 377 14.26 -10.34 6.95
N ARG A 378 13.69 -9.18 7.29
CA ARG A 378 13.26 -8.87 8.67
C ARG A 378 12.18 -9.83 9.15
N GLU A 379 11.16 -10.07 8.34
CA GLU A 379 10.06 -10.99 8.66
C GLU A 379 10.56 -12.42 8.84
N LEU A 380 11.47 -12.88 7.98
CA LEU A 380 12.10 -14.19 8.13
C LEU A 380 12.90 -14.31 9.45
N ILE A 381 13.70 -13.29 9.79
CA ILE A 381 14.49 -13.29 11.03
C ILE A 381 13.56 -13.37 12.25
N VAL A 382 12.51 -12.56 12.29
CA VAL A 382 11.53 -12.57 13.40
C VAL A 382 10.84 -13.93 13.49
N ALA A 383 10.40 -14.48 12.36
CA ALA A 383 9.71 -15.76 12.30
C ALA A 383 10.57 -16.95 12.72
N LEU A 384 11.90 -16.89 12.54
CA LEU A 384 12.82 -17.93 12.97
C LEU A 384 13.25 -17.77 14.43
N ILE A 385 13.59 -16.54 14.85
CA ILE A 385 14.15 -16.28 16.18
C ILE A 385 13.10 -16.42 17.28
N VAL A 386 11.89 -15.90 17.08
CA VAL A 386 10.88 -15.86 18.15
C VAL A 386 10.48 -17.27 18.61
N PRO A 387 10.05 -18.20 17.74
CA PRO A 387 9.74 -19.56 18.15
C PRO A 387 10.96 -20.31 18.70
N LEU A 388 12.17 -20.00 18.21
CA LEU A 388 13.41 -20.61 18.69
C LEU A 388 13.70 -20.23 20.14
N ILE A 389 13.56 -18.95 20.49
CA ILE A 389 13.76 -18.47 21.86
C ILE A 389 12.74 -19.12 22.80
N PHE A 390 11.45 -19.14 22.43
CA PHE A 390 10.41 -19.78 23.23
C PHE A 390 10.64 -21.29 23.40
N PHE A 391 11.07 -21.97 22.34
CA PHE A 391 11.44 -23.39 22.40
C PHE A 391 12.61 -23.64 23.34
N ILE A 392 13.73 -22.92 23.17
CA ILE A 392 14.96 -23.12 23.97
C ILE A 392 14.69 -22.77 25.45
N SER A 393 14.08 -21.63 25.73
CA SER A 393 13.76 -21.20 27.09
C SER A 393 12.84 -22.19 27.83
N SER A 394 11.79 -22.66 27.15
CA SER A 394 10.87 -23.66 27.72
C SER A 394 11.54 -25.01 27.91
N PHE A 395 12.38 -25.43 26.96
CA PHE A 395 13.11 -26.69 27.03
C PHE A 395 14.14 -26.71 28.17
N ILE A 396 14.92 -25.63 28.33
CA ILE A 396 15.85 -25.46 29.47
C ILE A 396 15.06 -25.46 30.78
N SER A 397 13.92 -24.77 30.84
CA SER A 397 13.08 -24.74 32.04
C SER A 397 12.57 -26.14 32.41
N LEU A 398 12.16 -26.95 31.42
CA LEU A 398 11.76 -28.34 31.65
C LEU A 398 12.91 -29.22 32.14
N ILE A 399 14.11 -29.07 31.58
CA ILE A 399 15.30 -29.79 32.07
C ILE A 399 15.58 -29.41 33.53
N MET A 400 15.54 -28.13 33.86
CA MET A 400 15.76 -27.65 35.22
C MET A 400 14.70 -28.19 36.18
N ILE A 401 13.42 -28.15 35.81
CA ILE A 401 12.33 -28.70 36.64
C ILE A 401 12.50 -30.21 36.83
N THR A 402 12.82 -30.96 35.77
CA THR A 402 13.02 -32.42 35.84
C THR A 402 14.18 -32.79 36.75
N LYS A 403 15.26 -31.99 36.77
CA LYS A 403 16.39 -32.19 37.69
C LYS A 403 16.10 -31.74 39.12
N SER A 404 15.19 -30.78 39.31
CA SER A 404 14.93 -30.16 40.61
C SER A 404 13.76 -30.78 41.36
N VAL A 405 12.91 -31.54 40.68
CA VAL A 405 11.69 -32.13 41.25
C VAL A 405 11.90 -33.62 41.48
N THR A 406 11.85 -34.03 42.73
CA THR A 406 11.84 -35.43 43.14
C THR A 406 10.41 -35.84 43.54
N VAL A 407 10.07 -37.10 43.29
CA VAL A 407 8.81 -37.70 43.75
C VAL A 407 9.09 -38.31 45.12
N GLY A 408 8.54 -37.71 46.18
CA GLY A 408 8.63 -38.31 47.51
C GLY A 408 7.73 -39.55 47.61
N ASP A 409 7.98 -40.39 48.62
CA ASP A 409 7.24 -41.65 48.86
C ASP A 409 5.71 -41.45 49.03
N ASP A 410 5.27 -40.23 49.35
CA ASP A 410 3.86 -39.81 49.41
C ASP A 410 3.21 -39.50 48.04
N ALA A 411 3.92 -39.76 46.93
CA ALA A 411 3.55 -39.36 45.56
C ALA A 411 3.36 -37.82 45.37
N VAL A 412 3.98 -37.01 46.24
CA VAL A 412 3.96 -35.54 46.18
C VAL A 412 5.23 -35.02 45.49
N LEU A 413 5.04 -34.14 44.50
CA LEU A 413 6.13 -33.43 43.82
C LEU A 413 6.72 -32.36 44.75
N ARG A 414 8.01 -32.45 45.06
CA ARG A 414 8.75 -31.47 45.88
C ARG A 414 9.90 -30.90 45.06
N CYS A 415 10.12 -29.58 45.16
CA CYS A 415 11.30 -28.93 44.57
C CYS A 415 12.46 -28.93 45.59
N GLU A 416 13.58 -29.58 45.27
CA GLU A 416 14.74 -29.60 46.15
C GLU A 416 15.56 -28.30 46.12
N LEU A 417 15.47 -27.52 45.03
CA LEU A 417 16.27 -26.31 44.82
C LEU A 417 15.99 -25.15 45.79
N PHE A 418 14.84 -25.17 46.47
CA PHE A 418 14.45 -24.16 47.47
C PHE A 418 14.37 -24.74 48.89
N SER A 419 14.86 -25.96 49.13
CA SER A 419 14.80 -26.61 50.45
C SER A 419 15.96 -26.24 51.40
N THR A 420 16.82 -25.30 50.98
CA THR A 420 17.99 -24.85 51.74
C THR A 420 17.87 -23.40 52.27
N ASP A 421 16.67 -22.88 52.50
CA ASP A 421 16.52 -21.64 53.28
C ASP A 421 15.54 -21.74 54.46
N ASP A 422 14.49 -22.56 54.37
CA ASP A 422 13.57 -22.72 55.52
C ASP A 422 14.17 -23.58 56.67
N ARG A 423 15.15 -24.44 56.38
CA ARG A 423 15.85 -25.22 57.44
C ARG A 423 16.84 -24.41 58.28
N LYS A 424 17.25 -23.21 57.83
CA LYS A 424 18.05 -22.29 58.65
C LYS A 424 17.17 -21.52 59.64
N ASN A 425 15.99 -21.08 59.22
CA ASN A 425 15.10 -20.30 60.09
C ASN A 425 14.44 -21.13 61.19
N GLU A 426 14.23 -22.43 60.96
CA GLU A 426 13.68 -23.33 61.99
C GLU A 426 14.74 -23.80 62.99
N ARG A 427 16.00 -24.04 62.57
CA ARG A 427 17.12 -24.29 63.51
C ARG A 427 17.48 -23.06 64.35
N VAL A 428 17.42 -21.85 63.78
CA VAL A 428 17.67 -20.61 64.54
C VAL A 428 16.55 -20.35 65.57
N LYS A 429 15.29 -20.72 65.26
CA LYS A 429 14.19 -20.65 66.24
C LYS A 429 14.30 -21.68 67.36
N ILE A 430 14.84 -22.87 67.11
CA ILE A 430 15.04 -23.90 68.15
C ILE A 430 16.25 -23.52 69.03
N ILE A 431 17.36 -23.07 68.44
CA ILE A 431 18.55 -22.61 69.21
C ILE A 431 18.24 -21.40 70.09
N ASN A 432 17.40 -20.47 69.64
CA ASN A 432 16.97 -19.32 70.47
C ASN A 432 15.95 -19.70 71.55
N ARG A 433 15.31 -20.87 71.46
CA ARG A 433 14.37 -21.37 72.47
C ARG A 433 15.08 -22.10 73.60
N ASP A 434 16.20 -22.74 73.28
CA ASP A 434 17.04 -23.46 74.25
C ASP A 434 18.06 -22.55 74.95
N ALA A 435 18.39 -21.37 74.39
CA ALA A 435 19.24 -20.37 75.03
C ALA A 435 18.51 -19.43 76.03
N MET A 436 17.20 -19.62 76.24
CA MET A 436 16.37 -18.77 77.10
C MET A 436 15.58 -19.59 78.14
N SER A 437 16.20 -20.66 78.67
CA SER A 437 15.67 -21.50 79.74
C SER A 437 16.63 -21.75 80.91
N ASP A 438 17.80 -21.10 80.95
CA ASP A 438 18.69 -21.11 82.13
C ASP A 438 18.83 -19.68 82.66
N ASN A 439 17.84 -19.24 83.44
CA ASN A 439 17.98 -18.22 84.48
C ASN A 439 16.75 -18.33 85.40
N GLU A 440 16.89 -19.20 86.37
CA GLU A 440 16.08 -19.29 87.58
C GLU A 440 16.57 -18.19 88.54
N PHE A 441 15.71 -17.26 88.96
CA PHE A 441 15.33 -17.08 90.37
C PHE A 441 14.38 -15.88 90.58
N ASP A 442 13.26 -16.19 91.23
CA ASP A 442 12.63 -15.49 92.35
C ASP A 442 11.65 -14.30 92.23
N ILE A 443 10.49 -14.57 92.86
CA ILE A 443 9.68 -13.75 93.79
C ILE A 443 8.46 -12.98 93.26
N ASP A 444 7.32 -13.50 93.74
CA ASP A 444 6.07 -12.89 94.23
C ASP A 444 5.08 -12.09 93.35
N ASP A 445 3.88 -12.69 93.32
CA ASP A 445 2.60 -12.21 93.84
C ASP A 445 1.83 -11.07 93.12
N LYS A 446 0.54 -11.40 92.92
CA LYS A 446 -0.65 -10.55 92.79
C LYS A 446 -0.84 -9.65 91.55
N SER A 447 -1.89 -10.06 90.82
CA SER A 447 -3.17 -9.32 90.67
C SER A 447 -3.45 -8.49 89.41
N ARG A 448 -4.62 -8.84 88.85
CA ARG A 448 -5.70 -7.99 88.27
C ARG A 448 -5.76 -7.73 86.75
N HIS A 449 -6.89 -8.22 86.22
CA HIS A 449 -7.86 -7.59 85.30
C HIS A 449 -7.50 -7.37 83.82
N LEU A 450 -7.97 -8.30 82.97
CA LEU A 450 -9.18 -8.21 82.08
C LEU A 450 -9.71 -6.80 81.67
N PRO A 451 -10.43 -6.68 80.54
CA PRO A 451 -9.96 -6.08 79.28
C PRO A 451 -10.93 -4.98 78.79
N ARG A 452 -10.74 -4.42 77.58
CA ARG A 452 -11.79 -4.10 76.58
C ARG A 452 -11.23 -3.30 75.39
N ARG A 453 -11.54 -3.72 74.14
CA ARG A 453 -12.55 -3.17 73.19
C ARG A 453 -12.21 -1.72 72.74
N SER A 454 -12.40 -1.29 71.50
CA SER A 454 -13.16 -1.80 70.36
C SER A 454 -12.95 -0.86 69.18
N ILE A 455 -13.00 -1.42 67.97
CA ILE A 455 -13.83 -1.02 66.82
C ILE A 455 -13.53 0.32 66.11
N ASN A 456 -13.14 0.13 64.85
CA ASN A 456 -13.57 0.75 63.58
C ASN A 456 -13.94 2.24 63.53
N GLY A 457 -13.43 2.85 62.45
CA GLY A 457 -14.12 3.92 61.74
C GLY A 457 -13.46 4.17 60.39
N ASN A 458 -14.13 3.73 59.31
CA ASN A 458 -13.87 4.10 57.91
C ASN A 458 -13.83 5.62 57.70
N GLY A 459 -13.16 6.06 56.64
CA GLY A 459 -13.49 7.33 56.00
C GLY A 459 -12.46 7.86 55.01
N ASN A 460 -12.70 7.54 53.73
CA ASN A 460 -12.19 8.15 52.48
C ASN A 460 -10.78 7.82 51.98
#